data_AF-A0A5S5CXK9-F1
#
_entry.id   AF-A0A5S5CXK9-F1
#
_cell.length_a   1.000
_cell.length_b   1.000
_cell.length_c   1.000
_cell.angle_alpha   90.00
_cell.angle_beta   90.00
_cell.angle_gamma   90.00
#
_symmetry.space_group_name_H-M   'P 1'
#
loop_
_entity.id
_entity.type
_entity.pdbx_description
1 polymer ?
#
loop_
_entity_poly.entity_id
_entity_poly.type
_entity_poly.pdbx_seq_one_letter_code
_entity_poly.pdbx_strand_id
1 'polypeptide(L)'
;MATTVLDAPPNMAALFARAAFTARGRGGALPDTRVARHGVRVDPANLADYARVCRFPLSDALPATYPHLLTFPLQLALMSDRAFPLALPGLVHLRNRIDVLRPIAASEELDLEVWAERFAAHRSGATVDLCASVSAGGAEVWRGRSTYLARGATAPHGAPDSDVTVSVGGLDRAAATWRIPDDAGRRYAKVSGDVNPIHLSGLSAKAFGFKRAIAHGMWVKARVLASVANRLPDAFGVDVAFRKPLFLPSTVTLSTAPADGGWDAAVRNARSGTEHLVGTVRPL
;
A
#
# COMPACT_ATOMS: atom_id res chain seq x y z
N MET A 1 7.20 23.61 4.74
CA MET A 1 7.24 22.22 5.21
C MET A 1 8.35 22.00 6.21
N ALA A 2 7.99 21.77 7.47
CA ALA A 2 8.94 21.31 8.48
C ALA A 2 9.16 19.80 8.35
N THR A 3 10.41 19.34 8.37
CA THR A 3 10.74 17.91 8.32
C THR A 3 11.21 17.43 9.69
N THR A 4 10.52 16.45 10.25
CA THR A 4 10.94 15.75 11.46
C THR A 4 11.73 14.50 11.06
N VAL A 5 13.03 14.49 11.35
CA VAL A 5 13.90 13.34 11.11
C VAL A 5 13.86 12.41 12.32
N LEU A 6 13.65 11.12 12.09
CA LEU A 6 13.64 10.10 13.14
C LEU A 6 14.96 9.34 13.15
N ASP A 7 15.58 9.23 14.33
CA ASP A 7 16.86 8.51 14.50
C ASP A 7 16.68 6.98 14.52
N ALA A 8 15.47 6.50 14.84
CA ALA A 8 15.16 5.07 14.98
C ALA A 8 13.86 4.70 14.25
N PRO A 9 13.67 3.43 13.87
CA PRO A 9 12.38 2.95 13.36
C PRO A 9 11.27 3.23 14.38
N PRO A 10 10.11 3.78 13.96
CA PRO A 10 8.99 3.97 14.85
C PRO A 10 8.54 2.65 15.50
N ASN A 11 8.24 2.69 16.80
CA ASN A 11 7.66 1.54 17.49
C ASN A 11 6.21 1.34 17.03
N MET A 12 6.00 0.34 16.18
CA MET A 12 4.70 0.06 15.55
C MET A 12 3.60 -0.22 16.59
N ALA A 13 3.88 -0.98 17.65
CA ALA A 13 2.89 -1.28 18.68
C ALA A 13 2.44 0.00 19.41
N ALA A 14 3.39 0.89 19.73
CA ALA A 14 3.09 2.18 20.33
C ALA A 14 2.27 3.08 19.38
N LEU A 15 2.58 3.06 18.08
CA LEU A 15 1.82 3.82 17.07
C LEU A 15 0.38 3.32 16.93
N PHE A 16 0.16 2.00 16.85
CA PHE A 16 -1.19 1.44 16.81
C PHE A 16 -1.99 1.75 18.09
N ALA A 17 -1.34 1.68 19.26
CA ALA A 17 -1.97 2.09 20.52
C ALA A 17 -2.35 3.58 20.49
N ARG A 18 -1.41 4.47 20.11
CA ARG A 18 -1.65 5.92 19.98
C ARG A 18 -2.79 6.21 19.00
N ALA A 19 -2.83 5.53 17.86
CA ALA A 19 -3.89 5.66 16.86
C ALA A 19 -5.28 5.31 17.43
N ALA A 20 -5.38 4.27 18.25
CA ALA A 20 -6.62 3.89 18.92
C ALA A 20 -7.07 4.96 19.94
N PHE A 21 -6.14 5.48 20.77
CA PHE A 21 -6.46 6.49 21.79
C PHE A 21 -6.78 7.88 21.23
N THR A 22 -6.35 8.17 20.02
CA THR A 22 -6.51 9.50 19.40
C THR A 22 -7.55 9.50 18.28
N ALA A 23 -8.38 8.47 18.15
CA ALA A 23 -9.32 8.35 17.04
C ALA A 23 -10.47 9.38 17.03
N ARG A 24 -10.77 10.05 18.16
CA ARG A 24 -11.86 11.02 18.29
C ARG A 24 -11.36 12.46 18.24
N GLY A 25 -12.25 13.39 17.85
CA GLY A 25 -11.96 14.83 17.84
C GLY A 25 -10.96 15.28 16.77
N ARG A 26 -10.83 14.47 15.71
CA ARG A 26 -9.96 14.74 14.55
C ARG A 26 -10.67 15.67 13.56
N GLY A 27 -9.93 16.59 12.96
CA GLY A 27 -10.44 17.52 11.94
C GLY A 27 -9.41 18.59 11.59
N GLY A 28 -9.74 19.45 10.63
CA GLY A 28 -8.86 20.52 10.16
C GLY A 28 -8.15 20.21 8.83
N ALA A 29 -7.14 21.03 8.51
CA ALA A 29 -6.32 20.86 7.31
C ALA A 29 -5.28 19.75 7.49
N LEU A 30 -4.68 19.29 6.38
CA LEU A 30 -3.49 18.45 6.46
C LEU A 30 -2.32 19.25 7.05
N PRO A 31 -1.48 18.62 7.89
CA PRO A 31 -0.29 19.29 8.40
C PRO A 31 0.74 19.51 7.29
N ASP A 32 1.39 20.67 7.28
CA ASP A 32 2.50 20.99 6.38
C ASP A 32 3.84 20.41 6.90
N THR A 33 3.83 19.11 7.21
CA THR A 33 4.94 18.41 7.86
C THR A 33 5.36 17.18 7.08
N ARG A 34 6.66 16.89 7.10
CA ARG A 34 7.24 15.65 6.60
C ARG A 34 7.85 14.85 7.74
N VAL A 35 7.87 13.54 7.60
CA VAL A 35 8.59 12.63 8.50
C VAL A 35 9.65 11.89 7.68
N ALA A 36 10.90 11.95 8.12
CA ALA A 36 12.02 11.37 7.40
C ALA A 36 12.82 10.39 8.28
N ARG A 37 13.54 9.48 7.63
CA ARG A 37 14.54 8.62 8.27
C ARG A 37 15.68 8.38 7.30
N HIS A 38 16.90 8.67 7.77
CA HIS A 38 18.11 8.52 6.97
C HIS A 38 18.85 7.23 7.28
N GLY A 39 19.72 6.81 6.37
CA GLY A 39 20.62 5.68 6.61
C GLY A 39 19.93 4.33 6.76
N VAL A 40 18.76 4.13 6.14
CA VAL A 40 17.98 2.90 6.30
C VAL A 40 18.59 1.77 5.49
N ARG A 41 19.01 0.72 6.19
CA ARG A 41 19.50 -0.52 5.57
C ARG A 41 18.42 -1.58 5.54
N VAL A 42 18.41 -2.36 4.46
CA VAL A 42 17.48 -3.49 4.30
C VAL A 42 17.99 -4.69 5.08
N ASP A 43 17.11 -5.29 5.88
CA ASP A 43 17.35 -6.60 6.49
C ASP A 43 17.16 -7.71 5.42
N PRO A 44 18.23 -8.44 5.05
CA PRO A 44 18.14 -9.49 4.03
C PRO A 44 17.18 -10.63 4.41
N ALA A 45 17.04 -10.92 5.72
CA ALA A 45 16.13 -11.98 6.17
C ALA A 45 14.67 -11.56 5.97
N ASN A 46 14.32 -10.32 6.34
CA ASN A 46 13.00 -9.76 6.07
C ASN A 46 12.71 -9.69 4.56
N LEU A 47 13.68 -9.26 3.75
CA LEU A 47 13.55 -9.19 2.30
C LEU A 47 13.26 -10.58 1.68
N ALA A 48 14.00 -11.61 2.10
CA ALA A 48 13.81 -12.97 1.62
C ALA A 48 12.43 -13.52 2.02
N ASP A 49 12.00 -13.28 3.27
CA ASP A 49 10.68 -13.68 3.74
C ASP A 49 9.56 -12.94 3.00
N TYR A 50 9.72 -11.65 2.75
CA TYR A 50 8.81 -10.84 1.96
C TYR A 50 8.67 -11.38 0.53
N ALA A 51 9.80 -11.61 -0.16
CA ALA A 51 9.81 -12.16 -1.50
C ALA A 51 9.08 -13.50 -1.55
N ARG A 52 9.30 -14.38 -0.56
CA ARG A 52 8.62 -15.68 -0.44
C ARG A 52 7.11 -15.54 -0.24
N VAL A 53 6.67 -14.65 0.65
CA VAL A 53 5.24 -14.42 0.96
C VAL A 53 4.50 -13.80 -0.23
N CYS A 54 5.15 -12.89 -0.95
CA CYS A 54 4.61 -12.19 -2.10
C CYS A 54 4.85 -12.90 -3.44
N ARG A 55 5.64 -13.99 -3.43
CA ARG A 55 6.03 -14.80 -4.60
C ARG A 55 6.92 -14.07 -5.63
N PHE A 56 7.67 -13.06 -5.20
CA PHE A 56 8.71 -12.46 -6.04
C PHE A 56 9.86 -13.44 -6.26
N PRO A 57 10.55 -13.39 -7.42
CA PRO A 57 11.86 -14.03 -7.55
C PRO A 57 12.84 -13.41 -6.55
N LEU A 58 13.81 -14.20 -6.10
CA LEU A 58 14.93 -13.67 -5.32
C LEU A 58 15.93 -13.03 -6.29
N SER A 59 16.32 -11.80 -5.99
CA SER A 59 17.29 -11.02 -6.76
C SER A 59 18.04 -10.06 -5.83
N ASP A 60 19.15 -9.49 -6.30
CA ASP A 60 19.88 -8.47 -5.56
C ASP A 60 19.15 -7.12 -5.54
N ALA A 61 18.15 -6.92 -6.42
CA ALA A 61 17.27 -5.77 -6.41
C ALA A 61 16.05 -5.98 -5.49
N LEU A 62 15.60 -4.90 -4.85
CA LEU A 62 14.38 -4.88 -4.06
C LEU A 62 13.15 -5.05 -4.96
N PRO A 63 12.14 -5.86 -4.56
CA PRO A 63 10.84 -5.82 -5.20
C PRO A 63 10.25 -4.41 -5.15
N ALA A 64 9.60 -3.97 -6.22
CA ALA A 64 9.07 -2.61 -6.35
C ALA A 64 8.11 -2.17 -5.23
N THR A 65 7.45 -3.12 -4.55
CA THR A 65 6.56 -2.85 -3.41
C THR A 65 7.25 -2.91 -2.05
N TYR A 66 8.53 -3.27 -1.98
CA TYR A 66 9.28 -3.36 -0.72
C TYR A 66 9.57 -1.99 -0.08
N PRO A 67 9.95 -0.92 -0.82
CA PRO A 67 10.12 0.41 -0.20
C PRO A 67 8.86 0.96 0.47
N HIS A 68 7.67 0.51 0.05
CA HIS A 68 6.43 0.81 0.77
C HIS A 68 6.44 0.26 2.21
N LEU A 69 7.02 -0.91 2.45
CA LEU A 69 7.14 -1.47 3.80
C LEU A 69 8.07 -0.64 4.67
N LEU A 70 9.19 -0.16 4.09
CA LEU A 70 10.16 0.67 4.79
C LEU A 70 9.57 2.03 5.20
N THR A 71 8.73 2.61 4.33
CA THR A 71 8.09 3.91 4.55
C THR A 71 6.83 3.83 5.43
N PHE A 72 6.18 2.65 5.52
CA PHE A 72 4.93 2.47 6.24
C PHE A 72 4.98 2.88 7.74
N PRO A 73 6.02 2.56 8.53
CA PRO A 73 6.14 3.05 9.90
C PRO A 73 6.13 4.59 10.01
N LEU A 74 6.77 5.28 9.07
CA LEU A 74 6.79 6.75 9.03
C LEU A 74 5.40 7.29 8.66
N GLN A 75 4.69 6.64 7.74
CA GLN A 75 3.31 7.00 7.40
C GLN A 75 2.38 6.84 8.61
N LEU A 76 2.53 5.76 9.39
CA LEU A 76 1.77 5.56 10.63
C LEU A 76 2.13 6.61 11.69
N ALA A 77 3.40 6.99 11.80
CA ALA A 77 3.82 8.07 12.71
C ALA A 77 3.14 9.39 12.35
N LEU A 78 3.15 9.76 11.06
CA LEU A 78 2.46 10.94 10.53
C LEU A 78 0.96 10.89 10.83
N MET A 79 0.28 9.79 10.52
CA MET A 79 -1.17 9.66 10.71
C MET A 79 -1.59 9.57 12.19
N SER A 80 -0.71 9.07 13.06
CA SER A 80 -0.98 8.97 14.50
C SER A 80 -0.80 10.30 15.23
N ASP A 81 -0.09 11.26 14.62
CA ASP A 81 0.09 12.58 15.21
C ASP A 81 -1.23 13.34 15.29
N ARG A 82 -1.48 14.07 16.39
CA ARG A 82 -2.75 14.78 16.63
C ARG A 82 -3.07 15.84 15.59
N ALA A 83 -2.05 16.41 14.94
CA ALA A 83 -2.24 17.36 13.85
C ALA A 83 -2.85 16.72 12.58
N PHE A 84 -2.78 15.39 12.44
CA PHE A 84 -3.38 14.71 11.31
C PHE A 84 -4.93 14.69 11.42
N PRO A 85 -5.68 15.10 10.39
CA PRO A 85 -7.11 15.39 10.53
C PRO A 85 -8.02 14.16 10.46
N LEU A 86 -7.49 12.96 10.16
CA LEU A 86 -8.28 11.75 9.98
C LEU A 86 -7.93 10.69 11.01
N ALA A 87 -8.94 9.96 11.48
CA ALA A 87 -8.72 8.80 12.34
C ALA A 87 -8.13 7.65 11.54
N LEU A 88 -7.01 7.10 12.00
CA LEU A 88 -6.35 5.95 11.37
C LEU A 88 -7.19 4.66 11.43
N PRO A 89 -7.84 4.31 12.57
CA PRO A 89 -8.73 3.15 12.59
C PRO A 89 -9.88 3.30 11.58
N GLY A 90 -10.01 2.31 10.69
CA GLY A 90 -11.06 2.28 9.68
C GLY A 90 -10.73 2.97 8.36
N LEU A 91 -9.51 3.53 8.20
CA LEU A 91 -9.05 3.98 6.88
C LEU A 91 -9.06 2.83 5.87
N VAL A 92 -9.58 3.11 4.68
CA VAL A 92 -9.66 2.15 3.59
C VAL A 92 -8.67 2.56 2.51
N HIS A 93 -7.71 1.69 2.20
CA HIS A 93 -6.76 1.92 1.11
C HIS A 93 -7.47 1.72 -0.23
N LEU A 94 -7.65 2.79 -1.02
CA LEU A 94 -8.41 2.78 -2.27
C LEU A 94 -7.54 2.67 -3.52
N ARG A 95 -6.38 3.32 -3.53
CA ARG A 95 -5.47 3.36 -4.68
C ARG A 95 -4.02 3.38 -4.20
N ASN A 96 -3.13 2.72 -4.92
CA ASN A 96 -1.70 2.82 -4.66
C ASN A 96 -0.93 2.94 -5.98
N ARG A 97 -0.22 4.06 -6.15
CA ARG A 97 0.75 4.26 -7.23
C ARG A 97 2.17 4.18 -6.69
N ILE A 98 3.03 3.51 -7.43
CA ILE A 98 4.47 3.43 -7.18
C ILE A 98 5.15 3.71 -8.51
N ASP A 99 6.12 4.61 -8.52
CA ASP A 99 7.04 4.80 -9.65
C ASP A 99 8.44 4.36 -9.18
N VAL A 100 8.98 3.34 -9.82
CA VAL A 100 10.37 2.88 -9.67
C VAL A 100 11.19 3.61 -10.71
N LEU A 101 12.12 4.47 -10.29
CA LEU A 101 12.93 5.29 -11.20
C LEU A 101 14.17 4.53 -11.70
N ARG A 102 14.66 3.60 -10.88
CA ARG A 102 15.66 2.58 -11.24
C ARG A 102 15.57 1.40 -10.27
N PRO A 103 16.16 0.23 -10.59
CA PRO A 103 16.35 -0.84 -9.62
C PRO A 103 17.14 -0.34 -8.40
N ILE A 104 16.74 -0.81 -7.22
CA ILE A 104 17.37 -0.49 -5.93
C ILE A 104 18.04 -1.77 -5.45
N ALA A 105 19.37 -1.80 -5.31
CA ALA A 105 20.06 -2.95 -4.76
C ALA A 105 19.78 -3.08 -3.25
N ALA A 106 19.68 -4.32 -2.76
CA ALA A 106 19.39 -4.61 -1.36
C ALA A 106 20.49 -4.15 -0.39
N SER A 107 21.70 -3.91 -0.91
CA SER A 107 22.83 -3.37 -0.16
C SER A 107 22.83 -1.84 -0.07
N GLU A 108 21.97 -1.14 -0.81
CA GLU A 108 21.92 0.32 -0.78
C GLU A 108 21.43 0.82 0.58
N GLU A 109 22.03 1.92 1.01
CA GLU A 109 21.56 2.70 2.14
C GLU A 109 20.55 3.73 1.66
N LEU A 110 19.38 3.78 2.30
CA LEU A 110 18.21 4.49 1.80
C LEU A 110 17.80 5.64 2.73
N ASP A 111 17.47 6.78 2.13
CA ASP A 111 16.81 7.89 2.79
C ASP A 111 15.33 7.86 2.46
N LEU A 112 14.48 7.88 3.49
CA LEU A 112 13.03 7.80 3.37
C LEU A 112 12.41 9.12 3.80
N GLU A 113 11.42 9.59 3.07
CA GLU A 113 10.60 10.73 3.47
C GLU A 113 9.13 10.47 3.16
N VAL A 114 8.23 10.87 4.06
CA VAL A 114 6.78 10.75 3.87
C VAL A 114 6.06 12.04 4.24
N TRP A 115 4.95 12.30 3.56
CA TRP A 115 4.08 13.44 3.82
C TRP A 115 2.64 13.12 3.41
N ALA A 116 1.73 14.01 3.73
CA ALA A 116 0.34 13.91 3.30
C ALA A 116 -0.02 15.06 2.36
N GLU A 117 -0.78 14.76 1.31
CA GLU A 117 -1.28 15.75 0.36
C GLU A 117 -2.68 15.38 -0.15
N ARG A 118 -3.23 16.22 -1.03
CA ARG A 118 -4.46 15.93 -1.80
C ARG A 118 -5.63 15.51 -0.91
N PHE A 119 -5.95 16.33 0.09
CA PHE A 119 -7.19 16.17 0.84
C PHE A 119 -8.37 16.44 -0.09
N ALA A 120 -9.18 15.42 -0.38
CA ALA A 120 -10.20 15.46 -1.41
C ALA A 120 -11.55 14.94 -0.91
N ALA A 121 -12.63 15.48 -1.49
CA ALA A 121 -13.99 15.05 -1.22
C ALA A 121 -14.27 13.68 -1.88
N HIS A 122 -14.99 12.81 -1.19
CA HIS A 122 -15.40 11.53 -1.74
C HIS A 122 -16.84 11.22 -1.33
N ARG A 123 -17.62 10.58 -2.20
CA ARG A 123 -19.04 10.25 -1.93
C ARG A 123 -19.32 9.48 -0.63
N SER A 124 -18.30 8.89 -0.02
CA SER A 124 -18.39 8.13 1.25
C SER A 124 -17.61 8.75 2.40
N GLY A 125 -17.08 9.97 2.25
CA GLY A 125 -16.28 10.65 3.25
C GLY A 125 -15.23 11.57 2.62
N ALA A 126 -13.97 11.41 3.03
CA ALA A 126 -12.87 12.19 2.48
C ALA A 126 -11.64 11.31 2.25
N THR A 127 -10.82 11.64 1.25
CA THR A 127 -9.57 10.94 0.97
C THR A 127 -8.35 11.80 1.22
N VAL A 128 -7.25 11.16 1.56
CA VAL A 128 -5.92 11.76 1.69
C VAL A 128 -4.91 10.87 0.97
N ASP A 129 -3.92 11.49 0.36
CA ASP A 129 -2.77 10.78 -0.19
C ASP A 129 -1.62 10.81 0.82
N LEU A 130 -1.15 9.62 1.20
CA LEU A 130 0.11 9.45 1.91
C LEU A 130 1.18 9.20 0.87
N CYS A 131 2.04 10.20 0.69
CA CYS A 131 3.14 10.16 -0.25
C CYS A 131 4.42 9.73 0.45
N ALA A 132 5.29 9.09 -0.32
CA ALA A 132 6.61 8.67 0.13
C ALA A 132 7.62 8.81 -1.00
N SER A 133 8.82 9.24 -0.65
CA SER A 133 9.99 9.29 -1.50
C SER A 133 11.10 8.45 -0.86
N VAL A 134 11.85 7.74 -1.71
CA VAL A 134 13.02 6.97 -1.30
C VAL A 134 14.18 7.38 -2.19
N SER A 135 15.28 7.78 -1.55
CA SER A 135 16.50 8.19 -2.21
C SER A 135 17.67 7.30 -1.81
N ALA A 136 18.65 7.16 -2.71
CA ALA A 136 19.90 6.46 -2.45
C ALA A 136 21.05 7.26 -3.05
N GLY A 137 22.08 7.55 -2.25
CA GLY A 137 23.18 8.42 -2.68
C GLY A 137 22.73 9.84 -3.06
N GLY A 138 21.67 10.36 -2.44
CA GLY A 138 21.12 11.69 -2.70
C GLY A 138 20.23 11.83 -3.93
N ALA A 139 20.00 10.76 -4.70
CA ALA A 139 19.08 10.76 -5.83
C ALA A 139 17.80 9.97 -5.48
N GLU A 140 16.63 10.50 -5.84
CA GLU A 140 15.38 9.76 -5.71
C GLU A 140 15.39 8.54 -6.64
N VAL A 141 15.04 7.38 -6.11
CA VAL A 141 15.04 6.09 -6.83
C VAL A 141 13.65 5.48 -6.91
N TRP A 142 12.76 5.92 -6.04
CA TRP A 142 11.41 5.39 -5.91
C TRP A 142 10.51 6.43 -5.27
N ARG A 143 9.26 6.50 -5.73
CA ARG A 143 8.20 7.27 -5.08
C ARG A 143 6.91 6.49 -5.03
N GLY A 144 6.13 6.72 -4.00
CA GLY A 144 4.86 6.05 -3.77
C GLY A 144 3.78 7.00 -3.30
N ARG A 145 2.53 6.69 -3.66
CA ARG A 145 1.33 7.40 -3.24
C ARG A 145 0.26 6.39 -2.88
N SER A 146 -0.22 6.45 -1.63
CA SER A 146 -1.32 5.64 -1.11
C SER A 146 -2.52 6.52 -0.81
N THR A 147 -3.62 6.33 -1.55
CA THR A 147 -4.87 7.07 -1.31
C THR A 147 -5.73 6.32 -0.31
N TYR A 148 -5.96 6.92 0.86
CA TYR A 148 -6.81 6.37 1.92
C TYR A 148 -8.13 7.12 2.03
N LEU A 149 -9.22 6.39 2.22
CA LEU A 149 -10.55 6.92 2.53
C LEU A 149 -10.84 6.83 4.02
N ALA A 150 -11.14 7.96 4.62
CA ALA A 150 -11.81 8.05 5.91
C ALA A 150 -13.32 8.14 5.68
N ARG A 151 -14.05 7.07 6.04
CA ARG A 151 -15.51 7.03 5.87
C ARG A 151 -16.19 8.04 6.79
N GLY A 152 -17.14 8.80 6.26
CA GLY A 152 -17.90 9.81 7.01
C GLY A 152 -17.11 11.04 7.44
N ALA A 153 -15.81 11.13 7.12
CA ALA A 153 -15.04 12.36 7.30
C ALA A 153 -15.45 13.41 6.25
N THR A 154 -15.30 14.68 6.58
CA THR A 154 -15.59 15.80 5.67
C THR A 154 -14.27 16.42 5.22
N ALA A 155 -14.09 16.56 3.92
CA ALA A 155 -12.95 17.28 3.36
C ALA A 155 -13.10 18.81 3.60
N PRO A 156 -12.01 19.58 3.60
CA PRO A 156 -12.08 21.04 3.68
C PRO A 156 -12.98 21.64 2.59
N HIS A 157 -13.59 22.80 2.88
CA HIS A 157 -14.40 23.49 1.88
C HIS A 157 -13.57 23.83 0.65
N GLY A 158 -14.11 23.58 -0.55
CA GLY A 158 -13.40 23.78 -1.82
C GLY A 158 -12.37 22.69 -2.16
N ALA A 159 -12.29 21.61 -1.37
CA ALA A 159 -11.46 20.46 -1.73
C ALA A 159 -11.89 19.85 -3.07
N PRO A 160 -10.95 19.41 -3.92
CA PRO A 160 -11.28 18.75 -5.18
C PRO A 160 -11.97 17.40 -4.95
N ASP A 161 -12.61 16.87 -5.99
CA ASP A 161 -13.12 15.50 -5.95
C ASP A 161 -11.98 14.47 -6.00
N SER A 162 -12.17 13.39 -5.25
CA SER A 162 -11.23 12.28 -5.17
C SER A 162 -11.26 11.43 -6.45
N ASP A 163 -10.10 11.31 -7.11
CA ASP A 163 -9.90 10.36 -8.21
C ASP A 163 -9.18 9.08 -7.77
N VAL A 164 -9.97 8.03 -7.59
CA VAL A 164 -9.50 6.68 -7.27
C VAL A 164 -9.67 5.70 -8.44
N THR A 165 -9.85 6.23 -9.65
CA THR A 165 -10.09 5.42 -10.84
C THR A 165 -8.77 4.98 -11.45
N VAL A 166 -8.66 3.69 -11.70
CA VAL A 166 -7.64 3.10 -12.57
C VAL A 166 -8.39 2.32 -13.65
N SER A 167 -8.08 2.64 -14.90
CA SER A 167 -8.67 2.02 -16.09
C SER A 167 -7.70 0.98 -16.65
N VAL A 168 -8.25 -0.15 -17.06
CA VAL A 168 -7.53 -1.25 -17.73
C VAL A 168 -8.35 -1.67 -18.95
N GLY A 169 -7.70 -2.25 -19.95
CA GLY A 169 -8.35 -2.86 -21.11
C GLY A 169 -9.18 -4.10 -20.76
N GLY A 170 -9.76 -4.73 -21.79
CA GLY A 170 -10.49 -6.00 -21.65
C GLY A 170 -9.57 -7.12 -21.16
N LEU A 171 -9.90 -7.72 -20.01
CA LEU A 171 -9.10 -8.76 -19.35
C LEU A 171 -9.92 -10.04 -19.12
N ASP A 172 -10.41 -10.62 -20.21
CA ASP A 172 -11.38 -11.73 -20.17
C ASP A 172 -10.74 -13.08 -19.84
N ARG A 173 -9.45 -13.27 -20.18
CA ARG A 173 -8.75 -14.53 -19.95
C ARG A 173 -7.97 -14.52 -18.63
N ALA A 174 -8.25 -15.50 -17.78
CA ALA A 174 -7.42 -15.76 -16.60
C ALA A 174 -6.04 -16.32 -17.01
N ALA A 175 -4.99 -15.64 -16.57
CA ALA A 175 -3.60 -16.08 -16.71
C ALA A 175 -3.20 -17.08 -15.61
N ALA A 176 -3.79 -16.97 -14.41
CA ALA A 176 -3.54 -17.90 -13.32
C ALA A 176 -4.73 -17.97 -12.35
N THR A 177 -4.83 -19.08 -11.60
CA THR A 177 -5.75 -19.23 -10.47
C THR A 177 -4.96 -19.31 -9.18
N TRP A 178 -5.28 -18.45 -8.21
CA TRP A 178 -4.65 -18.42 -6.91
C TRP A 178 -5.59 -18.93 -5.83
N ARG A 179 -5.13 -19.94 -5.09
CA ARG A 179 -5.75 -20.35 -3.83
C ARG A 179 -5.06 -19.59 -2.71
N ILE A 180 -5.82 -18.75 -2.03
CA ILE A 180 -5.32 -17.87 -0.97
C ILE A 180 -5.75 -18.48 0.37
N PRO A 181 -4.78 -18.92 1.21
CA PRO A 181 -5.09 -19.54 2.50
C PRO A 181 -5.65 -18.53 3.48
N ASP A 182 -6.27 -19.03 4.55
CA ASP A 182 -6.88 -18.23 5.61
C ASP A 182 -5.85 -17.42 6.42
N ASP A 183 -4.59 -17.89 6.44
CA ASP A 183 -3.48 -17.29 7.16
C ASP A 183 -2.65 -16.31 6.32
N ALA A 184 -3.03 -16.05 5.06
CA ALA A 184 -2.30 -15.16 4.17
C ALA A 184 -2.08 -13.76 4.76
N GLY A 185 -3.10 -13.20 5.43
CA GLY A 185 -3.00 -11.91 6.12
C GLY A 185 -1.98 -11.92 7.26
N ARG A 186 -1.92 -12.99 8.06
CA ARG A 186 -0.94 -13.12 9.16
C ARG A 186 0.49 -13.27 8.62
N ARG A 187 0.68 -14.05 7.55
CA ARG A 187 1.98 -14.21 6.91
C ARG A 187 2.52 -12.89 6.36
N TYR A 188 1.66 -12.09 5.74
CA TYR A 188 2.05 -10.77 5.24
C TYR A 188 2.30 -9.77 6.37
N ALA A 189 1.43 -9.72 7.39
CA ALA A 189 1.61 -8.83 8.54
C ALA A 189 2.96 -9.04 9.25
N LYS A 190 3.44 -10.29 9.33
CA LYS A 190 4.75 -10.63 9.92
C LYS A 190 5.92 -9.95 9.19
N VAL A 191 5.84 -9.82 7.86
CA VAL A 191 6.94 -9.25 7.04
C VAL A 191 6.76 -7.76 6.79
N SER A 192 5.51 -7.26 6.73
CA SER A 192 5.22 -5.85 6.44
C SER A 192 5.10 -4.95 7.67
N GLY A 193 4.87 -5.53 8.85
CA GLY A 193 4.52 -4.78 10.06
C GLY A 193 3.09 -4.25 10.09
N ASP A 194 2.30 -4.44 9.02
CA ASP A 194 0.88 -4.08 8.99
C ASP A 194 0.03 -5.12 9.73
N VAL A 195 -0.08 -4.93 11.04
CA VAL A 195 -0.87 -5.76 11.96
C VAL A 195 -2.30 -5.26 12.13
N ASN A 196 -2.87 -4.54 11.16
CA ASN A 196 -4.26 -4.11 11.21
C ASN A 196 -5.20 -5.31 11.47
N PRO A 197 -6.02 -5.29 12.54
CA PRO A 197 -6.80 -6.43 13.00
C PRO A 197 -7.72 -7.07 11.94
N ILE A 198 -8.14 -6.31 10.92
CA ILE A 198 -9.02 -6.80 9.84
C ILE A 198 -8.37 -7.89 8.97
N HIS A 199 -7.04 -8.05 9.06
CA HIS A 199 -6.28 -9.03 8.28
C HIS A 199 -5.89 -10.28 9.07
N LEU A 200 -5.94 -10.24 10.40
CA LEU A 200 -5.29 -11.25 11.24
C LEU A 200 -6.16 -12.48 11.51
N SER A 201 -7.44 -12.27 11.83
CA SER A 201 -8.37 -13.35 12.16
C SER A 201 -9.81 -12.96 11.83
N GLY A 202 -10.69 -13.96 11.68
CA GLY A 202 -12.12 -13.70 11.50
C GLY A 202 -12.75 -12.98 12.70
N LEU A 203 -12.29 -13.26 13.92
CA LEU A 203 -12.80 -12.63 15.15
C LEU A 203 -12.42 -11.15 15.20
N SER A 204 -11.15 -10.84 14.98
CA SER A 204 -10.66 -9.46 14.96
C SER A 204 -11.29 -8.66 13.81
N ALA A 205 -11.49 -9.25 12.63
CA ALA A 205 -12.15 -8.57 11.52
C ALA A 205 -13.64 -8.28 11.78
N LYS A 206 -14.35 -9.16 12.49
CA LYS A 206 -15.76 -8.93 12.89
C LYS A 206 -15.92 -7.72 13.80
N ALA A 207 -14.96 -7.44 14.67
CA ALA A 207 -14.97 -6.24 15.51
C ALA A 207 -14.95 -4.93 14.68
N PHE A 208 -14.54 -4.99 13.41
CA PHE A 208 -14.52 -3.87 12.47
C PHE A 208 -15.55 -4.04 11.34
N GLY A 209 -16.58 -4.87 11.54
CA GLY A 209 -17.71 -5.01 10.61
C GLY A 209 -17.48 -5.93 9.41
N PHE A 210 -16.37 -6.67 9.36
CA PHE A 210 -16.11 -7.64 8.30
C PHE A 210 -16.64 -9.03 8.66
N LYS A 211 -17.17 -9.75 7.67
CA LYS A 211 -17.67 -11.13 7.87
C LYS A 211 -16.55 -12.13 8.19
N ARG A 212 -15.37 -11.92 7.61
CA ARG A 212 -14.14 -12.72 7.74
C ARG A 212 -12.93 -11.78 7.60
N ALA A 213 -11.75 -12.27 7.95
CA ALA A 213 -10.50 -11.57 7.63
C ALA A 213 -10.40 -11.29 6.13
N ILE A 214 -9.72 -10.22 5.76
CA ILE A 214 -9.46 -9.86 4.37
C ILE A 214 -7.95 -9.85 4.09
N ALA A 215 -7.53 -10.13 2.86
CA ALA A 215 -6.14 -9.95 2.47
C ALA A 215 -5.76 -8.47 2.46
N HIS A 216 -4.49 -8.16 2.76
CA HIS A 216 -3.93 -6.82 2.55
C HIS A 216 -3.94 -6.48 1.06
N GLY A 217 -4.41 -5.28 0.71
CA GLY A 217 -4.37 -4.81 -0.68
C GLY A 217 -2.96 -4.81 -1.25
N MET A 218 -1.98 -4.33 -0.46
CA MET A 218 -0.57 -4.30 -0.86
C MET A 218 0.02 -5.69 -1.11
N TRP A 219 -0.44 -6.73 -0.40
CA TRP A 219 -0.05 -8.11 -0.69
C TRP A 219 -0.61 -8.58 -2.04
N VAL A 220 -1.86 -8.23 -2.37
CA VAL A 220 -2.45 -8.54 -3.69
C VAL A 220 -1.70 -7.80 -4.80
N LYS A 221 -1.39 -6.51 -4.63
CA LYS A 221 -0.56 -5.73 -5.57
C LYS A 221 0.81 -6.38 -5.77
N ALA A 222 1.49 -6.75 -4.69
CA ALA A 222 2.78 -7.42 -4.74
C ALA A 222 2.72 -8.74 -5.53
N ARG A 223 1.68 -9.55 -5.32
CA ARG A 223 1.49 -10.80 -6.08
C ARG A 223 1.22 -10.58 -7.57
N VAL A 224 0.53 -9.51 -7.93
CA VAL A 224 0.33 -9.11 -9.34
C VAL A 224 1.68 -8.77 -9.96
N LEU A 225 2.47 -7.90 -9.33
CA LEU A 225 3.80 -7.53 -9.84
C LEU A 225 4.74 -8.74 -9.93
N ALA A 226 4.74 -9.60 -8.93
CA ALA A 226 5.52 -10.83 -8.93
C ALA A 226 5.23 -11.73 -10.14
N SER A 227 3.99 -11.74 -10.63
CA SER A 227 3.60 -12.55 -11.79
C SER A 227 4.17 -12.05 -13.13
N VAL A 228 4.62 -10.80 -13.19
CA VAL A 228 5.20 -10.15 -14.38
C VAL A 228 6.63 -9.64 -14.15
N ALA A 229 7.22 -9.89 -12.98
CA ALA A 229 8.48 -9.27 -12.53
C ALA A 229 9.63 -9.43 -13.54
N ASN A 230 9.79 -10.60 -14.15
CA ASN A 230 10.86 -10.89 -15.12
C ASN A 230 10.68 -10.18 -16.49
N ARG A 231 9.66 -9.35 -16.64
CA ARG A 231 9.30 -8.65 -17.89
C ARG A 231 9.14 -7.14 -17.68
N LEU A 232 9.49 -6.65 -16.49
CA LEU A 232 9.41 -5.22 -16.19
C LEU A 232 10.71 -4.55 -16.64
N PRO A 233 10.64 -3.34 -17.20
CA PRO A 233 11.83 -2.54 -17.42
C PRO A 233 12.39 -2.05 -16.08
N ASP A 234 13.59 -1.48 -16.11
CA ASP A 234 14.27 -0.93 -14.93
C ASP A 234 13.51 0.24 -14.29
N ALA A 235 12.87 1.07 -15.11
CA ALA A 235 12.05 2.21 -14.69
C ALA A 235 10.59 2.02 -15.13
N PHE A 236 9.67 2.00 -14.17
CA PHE A 236 8.24 1.79 -14.43
C PHE A 236 7.34 2.35 -13.33
N GLY A 237 6.13 2.74 -13.72
CA GLY A 237 5.03 3.03 -12.84
C GLY A 237 4.09 1.82 -12.69
N VAL A 238 3.58 1.60 -11.48
CA VAL A 238 2.50 0.67 -11.18
C VAL A 238 1.41 1.34 -10.37
N ASP A 239 0.22 1.42 -10.94
CA ASP A 239 -0.95 2.09 -10.38
C ASP A 239 -2.10 1.09 -10.23
N VAL A 240 -2.63 0.93 -9.02
CA VAL A 240 -3.70 -0.02 -8.74
C VAL A 240 -4.83 0.64 -7.99
N ALA A 241 -6.07 0.26 -8.34
CA ALA A 241 -7.26 0.57 -7.55
C ALA A 241 -7.73 -0.70 -6.82
N PHE A 242 -7.89 -0.61 -5.51
CA PHE A 242 -8.50 -1.65 -4.68
C PHE A 242 -10.02 -1.45 -4.68
N ARG A 243 -10.77 -2.43 -5.21
CA ARG A 243 -12.21 -2.32 -5.46
C ARG A 243 -13.02 -2.90 -4.31
N LYS A 244 -13.14 -4.23 -4.24
CA LYS A 244 -13.83 -4.93 -3.16
C LYS A 244 -12.83 -5.68 -2.28
N PRO A 245 -13.06 -5.75 -0.95
CA PRO A 245 -12.21 -6.54 -0.06
C PRO A 245 -12.13 -8.01 -0.50
N LEU A 246 -10.93 -8.59 -0.42
CA LEU A 246 -10.68 -10.01 -0.73
C LEU A 246 -10.74 -10.81 0.57
N PHE A 247 -11.89 -11.43 0.86
CA PHE A 247 -12.07 -12.24 2.08
C PHE A 247 -11.19 -13.50 2.08
N LEU A 248 -10.76 -13.93 3.26
CA LEU A 248 -9.91 -15.11 3.47
C LEU A 248 -10.68 -16.28 4.12
N PRO A 249 -10.38 -17.54 3.76
CA PRO A 249 -9.67 -17.95 2.55
C PRO A 249 -10.50 -17.65 1.29
N SER A 250 -9.85 -17.63 0.12
CA SER A 250 -10.52 -17.42 -1.17
C SER A 250 -9.75 -18.00 -2.35
N THR A 251 -10.46 -18.30 -3.43
CA THR A 251 -9.89 -18.62 -4.74
C THR A 251 -10.17 -17.45 -5.68
N VAL A 252 -9.13 -16.91 -6.28
CA VAL A 252 -9.20 -15.77 -7.22
C VAL A 252 -8.49 -16.11 -8.52
N THR A 253 -8.87 -15.45 -9.60
CA THR A 253 -8.12 -15.46 -10.86
C THR A 253 -7.30 -14.17 -10.98
N LEU A 254 -6.10 -14.32 -11.53
CA LEU A 254 -5.33 -13.23 -12.10
C LEU A 254 -5.60 -13.23 -13.60
N SER A 255 -6.01 -12.09 -14.15
CA SER A 255 -6.00 -11.82 -15.59
C SER A 255 -4.97 -10.74 -15.87
N THR A 256 -4.09 -10.93 -16.86
CA THR A 256 -3.12 -9.92 -17.31
C THR A 256 -2.97 -9.93 -18.82
N ALA A 257 -2.68 -8.76 -19.40
CA ALA A 257 -2.42 -8.60 -20.82
C ALA A 257 -1.38 -7.49 -21.06
N PRO A 258 -0.55 -7.58 -22.11
CA PRO A 258 0.30 -6.47 -22.53
C PRO A 258 -0.53 -5.25 -22.92
N ALA A 259 -0.13 -4.06 -22.50
CA ALA A 259 -0.78 -2.79 -22.84
C ALA A 259 0.20 -1.62 -22.72
N ASP A 260 0.27 -0.75 -23.73
CA ASP A 260 1.11 0.45 -23.80
C ASP A 260 2.56 0.22 -23.34
N GLY A 261 3.21 -0.83 -23.85
CA GLY A 261 4.59 -1.19 -23.48
C GLY A 261 4.75 -1.78 -22.07
N GLY A 262 3.66 -1.98 -21.33
CA GLY A 262 3.65 -2.64 -20.03
C GLY A 262 2.51 -3.66 -19.91
N TRP A 263 1.81 -3.67 -18.79
CA TRP A 263 0.82 -4.69 -18.45
C TRP A 263 -0.43 -4.10 -17.80
N ASP A 264 -1.60 -4.60 -18.21
CA ASP A 264 -2.82 -4.47 -17.45
C ASP A 264 -3.05 -5.72 -16.61
N ALA A 265 -3.67 -5.54 -15.44
CA ALA A 265 -3.94 -6.61 -14.51
C ALA A 265 -5.29 -6.45 -13.80
N ALA A 266 -5.94 -7.58 -13.55
CA ALA A 266 -7.12 -7.66 -12.70
C ALA A 266 -7.05 -8.91 -11.81
N VAL A 267 -7.52 -8.77 -10.57
CA VAL A 267 -7.72 -9.89 -9.64
C VAL A 267 -9.20 -9.99 -9.31
N ARG A 268 -9.81 -11.12 -9.67
CA ARG A 268 -11.26 -11.36 -9.51
C ARG A 268 -11.52 -12.61 -8.71
N ASN A 269 -12.61 -12.64 -7.94
CA ASN A 269 -13.08 -13.88 -7.33
C ASN A 269 -13.37 -14.92 -8.42
N ALA A 270 -12.85 -16.14 -8.28
CA ALA A 270 -12.94 -17.15 -9.32
C ALA A 270 -14.38 -17.66 -9.57
N ARG A 271 -15.29 -17.52 -8.60
CA ARG A 271 -16.68 -17.95 -8.71
C ARG A 271 -17.64 -16.81 -8.99
N SER A 272 -17.56 -15.72 -8.22
CA SER A 272 -18.51 -14.61 -8.34
C SER A 272 -18.11 -13.55 -9.36
N GLY A 273 -16.87 -13.59 -9.89
CA GLY A 273 -16.34 -12.56 -10.77
C GLY A 273 -16.08 -11.22 -10.08
N THR A 274 -16.30 -11.11 -8.76
CA THR A 274 -16.09 -9.89 -7.98
C THR A 274 -14.67 -9.37 -8.17
N GLU A 275 -14.54 -8.15 -8.68
CA GLU A 275 -13.26 -7.48 -8.87
C GLU A 275 -12.70 -6.97 -7.53
N HIS A 276 -11.49 -7.40 -7.20
CA HIS A 276 -10.78 -7.02 -5.98
C HIS A 276 -9.72 -5.96 -6.25
N LEU A 277 -9.02 -6.08 -7.38
CA LEU A 277 -7.97 -5.17 -7.81
C LEU A 277 -8.01 -5.03 -9.33
N VAL A 278 -7.81 -3.81 -9.82
CA VAL A 278 -7.37 -3.54 -11.19
C VAL A 278 -6.12 -2.68 -11.14
N GLY A 279 -5.24 -2.81 -12.12
CA GLY A 279 -4.02 -2.05 -12.15
C GLY A 279 -3.31 -2.04 -13.48
N THR A 280 -2.48 -1.04 -13.65
CA THR A 280 -1.60 -0.85 -14.80
C THR A 280 -0.15 -0.90 -14.32
N VAL A 281 0.72 -1.42 -15.18
CA VAL A 281 2.16 -1.30 -15.10
C VAL A 281 2.61 -0.68 -16.42
N ARG A 282 3.39 0.40 -16.39
CA ARG A 282 3.83 1.14 -17.58
C ARG A 282 5.29 1.57 -17.43
N PRO A 283 6.11 1.56 -18.50
CA PRO A 283 7.41 2.23 -18.49
C PRO A 283 7.26 3.71 -18.07
N LEU A 284 8.29 4.27 -17.42
CA LEU A 284 8.37 5.71 -17.12
C LEU A 284 8.97 6.50 -18.27
#